data_AF-A0A267M8M4-F1
#
_entry.id   AF-A0A267M8M4-F1
#
_cell.length_a   1.000
_cell.length_b   1.000
_cell.length_c   1.000
_cell.angle_alpha   90.00
_cell.angle_beta   90.00
_cell.angle_gamma   90.00
#
_symmetry.space_group_name_H-M   'P 1'
#
loop_
_entity.id
_entity.type
_entity.pdbx_description
1 polymer ?
#
loop_
_entity_poly.entity_id
_entity_poly.type
_entity_poly.pdbx_seq_one_letter_code
_entity_poly.pdbx_strand_id
1 'polypeptide(L)'
;MGEQDNATVDQPVSAEPEKQGSAQPEKTFSQAEVDEIVESRLAREKDKLKSSLRADIEQDVRNQIADEQSEAKKLKKMNEDQRRKYDMDKKDQEIADLKAKLNRSEMEHVATDLLSKKGITADTDTLNFVVAEDAETTQANIDRFADLINKKAQANRREDFNVPEPKSGNNGRKAVDIKEFNKMGYHERLELKQKQPTLYQQLLNQPYKEEK
;
A
#
# COMPACT_ATOMS: atom_id res chain seq x y z
N MET A 1 89.70 31.44 54.17
CA MET A 1 88.32 30.91 54.32
C MET A 1 87.67 31.74 55.41
N GLY A 2 87.49 33.05 55.27
CA GLY A 2 87.11 33.81 54.07
C GLY A 2 85.61 33.62 53.86
N GLU A 3 84.76 34.62 53.95
CA GLU A 3 84.88 36.05 54.28
C GLU A 3 83.40 36.49 54.43
N GLN A 4 83.01 37.10 55.55
CA GLN A 4 82.74 38.54 55.66
C GLN A 4 81.45 38.98 54.93
N ASP A 5 80.59 39.85 55.42
CA ASP A 5 80.51 40.64 56.64
C ASP A 5 79.11 41.27 56.61
N ASN A 6 78.55 41.57 57.77
CA ASN A 6 78.56 42.95 58.26
C ASN A 6 77.31 43.22 59.11
N ALA A 7 77.57 43.31 60.41
CA ALA A 7 76.72 44.02 61.33
C ALA A 7 76.95 45.52 61.11
N THR A 8 75.89 46.30 60.95
CA THR A 8 75.97 47.72 61.31
C THR A 8 74.70 48.11 62.05
N VAL A 9 74.92 48.30 63.34
CA VAL A 9 74.15 49.09 64.27
C VAL A 9 74.12 50.53 63.77
N ASP A 10 72.95 51.16 63.74
CA ASP A 10 72.86 52.58 64.08
C ASP A 10 71.48 52.90 64.66
N GLN A 11 71.49 53.30 65.93
CA GLN A 11 70.42 54.13 66.51
C GLN A 11 70.68 55.58 66.06
N PRO A 12 69.64 56.42 66.07
CA PRO A 12 69.70 57.43 67.11
C PRO A 12 68.41 57.53 67.93
N VAL A 13 68.65 57.65 69.22
CA VAL A 13 67.75 58.09 70.27
C VAL A 13 67.07 59.44 69.98
N SER A 14 65.79 59.54 70.29
CA SER A 14 65.21 60.80 70.79
C SER A 14 63.97 60.52 71.65
N ALA A 15 64.18 60.74 72.95
CA ALA A 15 63.26 61.27 73.95
C ALA A 15 61.82 60.74 74.06
N GLU A 16 61.56 60.14 75.23
CA GLU A 16 60.29 60.10 75.97
C GLU A 16 59.49 61.43 75.92
N PRO A 17 58.14 61.44 76.11
CA PRO A 17 57.51 60.88 77.32
C PRO A 17 56.13 60.19 77.20
N GLU A 18 55.91 59.25 78.12
CA GLU A 18 54.70 58.93 78.92
C GLU A 18 53.24 59.04 78.38
N LYS A 19 52.52 57.93 78.64
CA LYS A 19 51.10 57.79 79.10
C LYS A 19 49.95 58.19 78.17
N GLN A 20 49.11 57.19 77.83
CA GLN A 20 47.74 57.06 78.39
C GLN A 20 47.07 55.77 77.91
N GLY A 21 46.73 54.90 78.86
CA GLY A 21 45.78 53.81 78.64
C GLY A 21 44.38 54.36 78.42
N SER A 22 43.70 53.91 77.37
CA SER A 22 42.26 54.05 77.22
C SER A 22 41.63 52.66 77.36
N ALA A 23 41.23 52.34 78.59
CA ALA A 23 40.24 51.32 78.82
C ALA A 23 38.91 51.81 78.24
N GLN A 24 38.49 51.23 77.12
CA GLN A 24 37.10 51.33 76.66
C GLN A 24 36.21 50.73 77.77
N PRO A 25 35.14 51.41 78.20
CA PRO A 25 34.20 50.81 79.13
C PRO A 25 33.56 49.59 78.45
N GLU A 26 33.68 48.42 79.08
CA GLU A 26 32.93 47.22 78.69
C GLU A 26 31.43 47.56 78.74
N LYS A 27 30.80 47.64 77.56
CA LYS A 27 29.36 47.84 77.46
C LYS A 27 28.66 46.60 77.97
N THR A 28 28.11 46.66 79.18
CA THR A 28 27.21 45.66 79.73
C THR A 28 25.79 46.02 79.32
N PHE A 29 25.09 45.09 78.69
CA PHE A 29 23.71 45.30 78.25
C PHE A 29 22.74 45.06 79.42
N SER A 30 21.66 45.84 79.48
CA SER A 30 20.55 45.55 80.40
C SER A 30 19.69 44.40 79.85
N GLN A 31 19.02 43.66 80.74
CA GLN A 31 18.17 42.54 80.34
C GLN A 31 17.07 42.95 79.34
N ALA A 32 16.51 44.16 79.48
CA ALA A 32 15.46 44.68 78.60
C ALA A 32 15.98 44.96 77.17
N GLU A 33 17.20 45.48 77.02
CA GLU A 33 17.81 45.70 75.69
C GLU A 33 18.11 44.37 74.99
N VAL A 34 18.49 43.33 75.74
CA VAL A 34 18.71 41.99 75.19
C VAL A 34 17.40 41.38 74.68
N ASP A 35 16.32 41.51 75.45
CA ASP A 35 15.00 40.98 75.05
C ASP A 35 14.48 41.67 73.78
N GLU A 36 14.65 42.99 73.64
CA GLU A 36 14.28 43.74 72.42
C GLU A 36 15.11 43.30 71.19
N ILE A 37 16.42 43.08 71.36
CA ILE A 37 17.29 42.57 70.29
C ILE A 37 16.86 41.16 69.86
N VAL A 38 16.49 40.30 70.81
CA VAL A 38 16.00 38.95 70.54
C VAL A 38 14.67 38.99 69.79
N GLU A 39 13.71 39.80 70.22
CA GLU A 39 12.43 39.97 69.52
C GLU A 39 12.61 40.49 68.08
N SER A 40 13.47 41.49 67.88
CA SER A 40 13.77 42.04 66.56
C SER A 40 14.41 40.99 65.63
N ARG A 41 15.33 40.16 66.14
CA ARG A 41 15.90 39.04 65.38
C ARG A 41 14.83 38.01 65.04
N LEU A 42 13.97 37.65 65.99
CA LEU A 42 12.90 36.67 65.79
C LEU A 42 11.88 37.14 64.75
N ALA A 43 11.54 38.43 64.75
CA ALA A 43 10.66 39.03 63.74
C ALA A 43 11.29 38.96 62.34
N ARG A 44 12.57 39.36 62.20
CA ARG A 44 13.30 39.29 60.93
C ARG A 44 13.42 37.86 60.40
N GLU A 45 13.68 36.89 61.26
CA GLU A 45 13.75 35.48 60.86
C GLU A 45 12.38 34.93 60.45
N LYS A 46 11.30 35.31 61.15
CA LYS A 46 9.92 34.96 60.74
C LYS A 46 9.55 35.55 59.38
N ASP A 47 9.92 36.80 59.11
CA ASP A 47 9.63 37.45 57.84
C ASP A 47 10.45 36.87 56.68
N LYS A 48 11.74 36.55 56.92
CA LYS A 48 12.56 35.80 55.96
C LYS A 48 11.97 34.44 55.66
N LEU A 49 11.57 33.69 56.69
CA LEU A 49 10.95 32.38 56.53
C LEU A 49 9.64 32.46 55.76
N LYS A 50 8.76 33.43 56.06
CA LYS A 50 7.53 33.64 55.29
C LYS A 50 7.82 33.99 53.84
N SER A 51 8.84 34.80 53.59
CA SER A 51 9.22 35.22 52.25
C SER A 51 9.80 34.05 51.44
N SER A 52 10.65 33.23 52.05
CA SER A 52 11.18 32.02 51.41
C SER A 52 10.07 31.01 51.13
N LEU A 53 9.17 30.77 52.10
CA LEU A 53 8.04 29.86 51.91
C LEU A 53 7.13 30.31 50.77
N ARG A 54 6.88 31.63 50.65
CA ARG A 54 6.10 32.19 49.54
C ARG A 54 6.80 32.00 48.20
N ALA A 55 8.11 32.24 48.13
CA ALA A 55 8.88 32.04 46.91
C ALA A 55 8.88 30.56 46.47
N ASP A 56 9.06 29.64 47.41
CA ASP A 56 9.01 28.20 47.15
C ASP A 56 7.63 27.77 46.63
N ILE A 57 6.56 28.24 47.28
CA ILE A 57 5.18 27.97 46.85
C ILE A 57 4.91 28.55 45.45
N GLU A 58 5.34 29.78 45.17
CA GLU A 58 5.17 30.38 43.84
C GLU A 58 5.93 29.61 42.76
N GLN A 59 7.13 29.12 43.07
CA GLN A 59 7.93 28.31 42.16
C GLN A 59 7.27 26.96 41.89
N ASP A 60 6.78 26.27 42.91
CA ASP A 60 6.07 25.00 42.77
C ASP A 60 4.80 25.14 41.94
N VAL A 61 4.00 26.19 42.20
CA VAL A 61 2.79 26.47 41.41
C VAL A 61 3.14 26.78 39.96
N ARG A 62 4.19 27.56 39.69
CA ARG A 62 4.64 27.82 38.31
C ARG A 62 5.09 26.55 37.61
N ASN A 63 5.83 25.69 38.30
CA ASN A 63 6.32 24.43 37.74
C ASN A 63 5.15 23.50 37.43
N GLN A 64 4.18 23.34 38.34
CA GLN A 64 2.96 22.56 38.08
C GLN A 64 2.19 23.07 36.87
N ILE A 65 1.96 24.39 36.77
CA ILE A 65 1.25 24.96 35.63
C ILE A 65 2.03 24.73 34.32
N ALA A 66 3.36 24.86 34.35
CA ALA A 66 4.19 24.61 33.18
C ALA A 66 4.15 23.15 32.73
N ASP A 67 4.21 22.21 33.68
CA ASP A 67 4.15 20.77 33.44
C ASP A 67 2.78 20.35 32.89
N GLU A 68 1.69 20.80 33.53
CA GLU A 68 0.31 20.57 33.08
C GLU A 68 0.08 21.09 31.66
N GLN A 69 0.57 22.29 31.35
CA GLN A 69 0.50 22.84 30.00
C GLN A 69 1.32 22.02 29.00
N SER A 70 2.48 21.51 29.40
CA SER A 70 3.34 20.69 28.53
C SER A 70 2.67 19.34 28.22
N GLU A 71 2.06 18.70 29.22
CA GLU A 71 1.40 17.42 29.08
C GLU A 71 0.10 17.55 28.28
N ALA A 72 -0.71 18.56 28.57
CA ALA A 72 -1.92 18.85 27.78
C ALA A 72 -1.59 19.17 26.31
N LYS A 73 -0.50 19.93 26.05
CA LYS A 73 -0.01 20.17 24.69
C LYS A 73 0.50 18.89 24.04
N LYS A 74 1.22 18.03 24.77
CA LYS A 74 1.71 16.75 24.27
C LYS A 74 0.58 15.79 23.92
N LEU A 75 -0.45 15.70 24.77
CA LEU A 75 -1.64 14.88 24.53
C LEU A 75 -2.45 15.38 23.33
N LYS A 76 -2.67 16.69 23.23
CA LYS A 76 -3.33 17.30 22.05
C LYS A 76 -2.54 17.05 20.77
N LYS A 77 -1.23 17.30 20.81
CA LYS A 77 -0.34 17.09 19.67
C LYS A 77 -0.29 15.62 19.25
N MET A 78 -0.23 14.68 20.21
CA MET A 78 -0.25 13.25 19.89
C MET A 78 -1.55 12.85 19.19
N ASN A 79 -2.70 13.37 19.64
CA ASN A 79 -4.00 13.09 19.02
C ASN A 79 -4.09 13.71 17.61
N GLU A 80 -3.60 14.94 17.43
CA GLU A 80 -3.52 15.60 16.12
C GLU A 80 -2.57 14.89 15.16
N ASP A 81 -1.38 14.50 15.61
CA ASP A 81 -0.38 13.80 14.80
C ASP A 81 -0.86 12.40 14.41
N GLN A 82 -1.55 11.69 15.31
CA GLN A 82 -2.19 10.40 15.00
C GLN A 82 -3.29 10.55 13.94
N ARG A 83 -4.16 11.56 14.06
CA ARG A 83 -5.18 11.85 13.05
C ARG A 83 -4.57 12.22 11.71
N ARG A 84 -3.56 13.10 11.71
CA ARG A 84 -2.84 13.47 10.49
C ARG A 84 -2.18 12.27 9.85
N LYS A 85 -1.56 11.39 10.63
CA LYS A 85 -0.94 10.17 10.11
C LYS A 85 -1.96 9.24 9.48
N TYR A 86 -3.09 9.00 10.15
CA TYR A 86 -4.19 8.23 9.56
C TYR A 86 -4.72 8.85 8.26
N ASP A 87 -4.90 10.17 8.23
CA ASP A 87 -5.36 10.87 7.02
C ASP A 87 -4.34 10.82 5.88
N MET A 88 -3.05 10.86 6.20
CA MET A 88 -1.97 10.70 5.21
C MET A 88 -1.89 9.27 4.71
N ASP A 89 -1.87 8.28 5.61
CA ASP A 89 -1.84 6.86 5.25
C ASP A 89 -3.05 6.50 4.37
N LYS A 90 -4.23 7.03 4.66
CA LYS A 90 -5.44 6.85 3.84
C LYS A 90 -5.30 7.48 2.46
N LYS A 91 -4.74 8.70 2.36
CA LYS A 91 -4.50 9.37 1.08
C LYS A 91 -3.43 8.65 0.27
N ASP A 92 -2.37 8.18 0.90
CA ASP A 92 -1.31 7.43 0.24
C ASP A 92 -1.84 6.09 -0.29
N GLN A 93 -2.71 5.42 0.45
CA GLN A 93 -3.41 4.23 -0.03
C GLN A 93 -4.33 4.53 -1.21
N GLU A 94 -5.12 5.62 -1.14
CA GLU A 94 -5.98 6.02 -2.26
C GLU A 94 -5.16 6.39 -3.50
N ILE A 95 -4.03 7.07 -3.34
CA ILE A 95 -3.10 7.39 -4.44
C ILE A 95 -2.49 6.10 -5.02
N ALA A 96 -2.10 5.15 -4.17
CA ALA A 96 -1.57 3.86 -4.62
C ALA A 96 -2.63 3.07 -5.41
N ASP A 97 -3.86 3.01 -4.91
CA ASP A 97 -4.97 2.33 -5.58
C ASP A 97 -5.32 2.99 -6.93
N LEU A 98 -5.33 4.32 -6.98
CA LEU A 98 -5.56 5.07 -8.22
C LEU A 98 -4.45 4.86 -9.23
N LYS A 99 -3.19 4.87 -8.79
CA LYS A 99 -2.03 4.56 -9.64
C LYS A 99 -2.09 3.13 -10.17
N ALA A 100 -2.44 2.16 -9.33
CA ALA A 100 -2.58 0.76 -9.73
C ALA A 100 -3.70 0.60 -10.77
N LYS A 101 -4.85 1.26 -10.58
CA LYS A 101 -5.95 1.27 -11.56
C LYS A 101 -5.54 1.90 -12.89
N LEU A 102 -4.82 3.02 -12.85
CA LEU A 102 -4.35 3.69 -14.04
C LEU A 102 -3.34 2.83 -14.82
N ASN A 103 -2.34 2.29 -14.13
CA ASN A 103 -1.37 1.36 -14.74
C ASN A 103 -2.08 0.15 -15.37
N ARG A 104 -3.04 -0.44 -14.64
CA ARG A 104 -3.83 -1.55 -15.16
C ARG A 104 -4.63 -1.16 -16.41
N SER A 105 -5.29 0.00 -16.42
CA SER A 105 -6.03 0.49 -17.60
C SER A 105 -5.10 0.70 -18.80
N GLU A 106 -3.91 1.25 -18.58
CA GLU A 106 -2.91 1.42 -19.65
C GLU A 106 -2.44 0.06 -20.19
N MET A 107 -2.18 -0.91 -19.31
CA MET A 107 -1.82 -2.27 -19.70
C MET A 107 -2.96 -3.00 -20.40
N GLU A 108 -4.22 -2.79 -20.00
CA GLU A 108 -5.41 -3.32 -20.68
C GLU A 108 -5.52 -2.79 -22.12
N HIS A 109 -5.23 -1.51 -22.35
CA HIS A 109 -5.19 -0.94 -23.70
C HIS A 109 -4.08 -1.58 -24.55
N VAL A 110 -2.86 -1.68 -24.02
CA VAL A 110 -1.74 -2.32 -24.72
C VAL A 110 -2.04 -3.79 -25.01
N ALA A 111 -2.62 -4.51 -24.05
CA ALA A 111 -3.00 -5.90 -24.21
C ALA A 111 -4.07 -6.08 -25.28
N THR A 112 -5.07 -5.21 -25.31
CA THR A 112 -6.12 -5.19 -26.34
C THR A 112 -5.53 -5.02 -27.73
N ASP A 113 -4.60 -4.08 -27.89
CA ASP A 113 -3.92 -3.85 -29.17
C ASP A 113 -3.07 -5.05 -29.61
N LEU A 114 -2.33 -5.66 -28.69
CA LEU A 114 -1.49 -6.82 -28.97
C LEU A 114 -2.32 -8.07 -29.32
N LEU A 115 -3.41 -8.33 -28.60
CA LEU A 115 -4.35 -9.41 -28.90
C LEU A 115 -5.02 -9.20 -30.26
N SER A 116 -5.45 -7.97 -30.56
CA SER A 116 -6.05 -7.62 -31.84
C SER A 116 -5.09 -7.85 -33.00
N LYS A 117 -3.79 -7.50 -32.84
CA LYS A 117 -2.74 -7.81 -33.82
C LYS A 117 -2.56 -9.30 -34.06
N LYS A 118 -2.84 -10.14 -33.05
CA LYS A 118 -2.82 -11.60 -33.15
C LYS A 118 -4.15 -12.19 -33.64
N GLY A 119 -5.12 -11.35 -34.02
CA GLY A 119 -6.44 -11.77 -34.50
C GLY A 119 -7.37 -12.29 -33.40
N ILE A 120 -7.08 -11.99 -32.14
CA ILE A 120 -7.88 -12.38 -30.98
C ILE A 120 -8.64 -11.15 -30.50
N THR A 121 -9.97 -11.24 -30.44
CA THR A 121 -10.80 -10.20 -29.84
C THR A 121 -10.61 -10.22 -28.33
N ALA A 122 -10.19 -9.10 -27.76
CA ALA A 122 -10.08 -8.95 -26.31
C ALA A 122 -11.48 -8.76 -25.71
N ASP A 123 -11.83 -9.61 -24.75
CA ASP A 123 -12.98 -9.45 -23.86
C ASP A 123 -12.48 -9.17 -22.43
N THR A 124 -13.39 -8.78 -21.53
CA THR A 124 -13.01 -8.44 -20.15
C THR A 124 -12.34 -9.61 -19.42
N ASP A 125 -12.78 -10.84 -19.67
CA ASP A 125 -12.25 -12.03 -18.99
C ASP A 125 -10.84 -12.41 -19.48
N THR A 126 -10.59 -12.30 -20.78
CA THR A 126 -9.26 -12.51 -21.37
C THR A 126 -8.28 -11.43 -20.92
N LEU A 127 -8.70 -10.17 -20.88
CA LEU A 127 -7.88 -9.08 -20.36
C LEU A 127 -7.52 -9.30 -18.89
N ASN A 128 -8.47 -9.72 -18.05
CA ASN A 128 -8.22 -10.05 -16.65
C ASN A 128 -7.18 -11.17 -16.46
N PHE A 129 -7.06 -12.08 -17.43
CA PHE A 129 -6.11 -13.20 -17.35
C PHE A 129 -4.72 -12.83 -17.87
N VAL A 130 -4.64 -11.99 -18.90
CA VAL A 130 -3.37 -11.69 -19.56
C VAL A 130 -2.66 -10.46 -19.00
N VAL A 131 -3.41 -9.48 -18.47
CA VAL A 131 -2.86 -8.23 -17.95
C VAL A 131 -2.20 -8.46 -16.58
N ALA A 132 -0.94 -8.09 -16.49
CA ALA A 132 -0.13 -8.10 -15.27
C ALA A 132 0.29 -6.67 -14.90
N GLU A 133 0.98 -6.51 -13.75
CA GLU A 133 1.51 -5.22 -13.32
C GLU A 133 2.60 -4.68 -14.27
N ASP A 134 3.35 -5.59 -14.91
CA ASP A 134 4.43 -5.27 -15.84
C ASP A 134 4.07 -5.57 -17.30
N ALA A 135 4.55 -4.72 -18.20
CA ALA A 135 4.34 -4.85 -19.64
C ALA A 135 4.96 -6.14 -20.23
N GLU A 136 6.17 -6.51 -19.78
CA GLU A 136 6.85 -7.72 -20.27
C GLU A 136 6.07 -8.99 -19.91
N THR A 137 5.57 -9.07 -18.68
CA THR A 137 4.75 -10.18 -18.21
C THR A 137 3.42 -10.24 -18.96
N THR A 138 2.80 -9.08 -19.17
CA THR A 138 1.55 -8.97 -19.97
C THR A 138 1.78 -9.49 -21.40
N GLN A 139 2.86 -9.08 -22.05
CA GLN A 139 3.20 -9.56 -23.39
C GLN A 139 3.46 -11.07 -23.42
N ALA A 140 4.25 -11.59 -22.48
CA ALA A 140 4.52 -13.02 -22.40
C ALA A 140 3.25 -13.86 -22.16
N ASN A 141 2.31 -13.33 -21.37
CA ASN A 141 1.00 -13.97 -21.16
C ASN A 141 0.16 -13.98 -22.44
N ILE A 142 0.13 -12.86 -23.18
CA ILE A 142 -0.57 -12.75 -24.46
C ILE A 142 0.01 -13.72 -25.49
N ASP A 143 1.34 -13.81 -25.58
CA ASP A 143 2.01 -14.74 -26.49
C ASP A 143 1.65 -16.19 -26.18
N ARG A 144 1.76 -16.60 -24.91
CA ARG A 144 1.39 -17.94 -24.46
C ARG A 144 -0.09 -18.24 -24.70
N PHE A 145 -0.96 -17.28 -24.41
CA PHE A 145 -2.40 -17.43 -24.59
C PHE A 145 -2.76 -17.63 -26.07
N ALA A 146 -2.18 -16.82 -26.95
CA ALA A 146 -2.38 -16.94 -28.38
C ALA A 146 -1.90 -18.30 -28.92
N ASP A 147 -0.73 -18.77 -28.47
CA ASP A 147 -0.20 -20.08 -28.85
C ASP A 147 -1.11 -21.23 -28.41
N LEU A 148 -1.64 -21.16 -27.18
CA LEU A 148 -2.57 -22.16 -26.65
C LEU A 148 -3.87 -22.22 -27.45
N ILE A 149 -4.47 -21.05 -27.74
CA ILE A 149 -5.68 -20.98 -28.57
C ILE A 149 -5.42 -21.56 -29.96
N ASN A 150 -4.32 -21.16 -30.59
CA ASN A 150 -3.97 -21.65 -31.93
C ASN A 150 -3.77 -23.17 -31.94
N LYS A 151 -3.08 -23.71 -30.93
CA LYS A 151 -2.88 -25.16 -30.78
C LYS A 151 -4.20 -25.89 -30.56
N LYS A 152 -5.07 -25.37 -29.69
CA LYS A 152 -6.37 -26.01 -29.40
C LYS A 152 -7.34 -25.90 -30.58
N ALA A 153 -7.37 -24.78 -31.28
CA ALA A 153 -8.15 -24.60 -32.50
C ALA A 153 -7.69 -25.55 -33.61
N GLN A 154 -6.38 -25.77 -33.77
CA GLN A 154 -5.86 -26.77 -34.70
C GLN A 154 -6.23 -28.20 -34.29
N ALA A 155 -6.14 -28.53 -33.00
CA ALA A 155 -6.52 -29.84 -32.49
C ALA A 155 -8.02 -30.12 -32.70
N ASN A 156 -8.89 -29.18 -32.34
CA ASN A 156 -10.33 -29.30 -32.53
C ASN A 156 -10.67 -29.45 -34.03
N ARG A 157 -10.07 -28.64 -34.92
CA ARG A 157 -10.26 -28.82 -36.36
C ARG A 157 -9.86 -30.22 -36.81
N ARG A 158 -8.72 -30.75 -36.35
CA ARG A 158 -8.30 -32.13 -36.68
C ARG A 158 -9.29 -33.16 -36.16
N GLU A 159 -9.84 -32.98 -34.96
CA GLU A 159 -10.88 -33.83 -34.41
C GLU A 159 -12.15 -33.76 -35.27
N ASP A 160 -12.61 -32.57 -35.65
CA ASP A 160 -13.77 -32.37 -36.53
C ASP A 160 -13.59 -33.02 -37.90
N PHE A 161 -12.38 -32.94 -38.49
CA PHE A 161 -12.06 -33.64 -39.75
C PHE A 161 -11.92 -35.15 -39.60
N ASN A 162 -11.71 -35.66 -38.39
CA ASN A 162 -11.64 -37.10 -38.08
C ASN A 162 -13.01 -37.67 -37.70
N VAL A 163 -14.03 -36.84 -37.43
CA VAL A 163 -15.40 -37.31 -37.28
C VAL A 163 -15.86 -37.79 -38.66
N PRO A 164 -16.22 -39.09 -38.83
CA PRO A 164 -16.80 -39.56 -40.06
C PRO A 164 -18.02 -38.71 -40.38
N GLU A 165 -18.11 -38.20 -41.61
CA GLU A 165 -19.27 -37.43 -42.06
C GLU A 165 -20.55 -38.12 -41.56
N PRO A 166 -21.50 -37.38 -40.95
CA PRO A 166 -22.77 -37.97 -40.58
C PRO A 166 -23.26 -38.68 -41.82
N LYS A 167 -23.59 -39.97 -41.70
CA LYS A 167 -24.18 -40.75 -42.78
C LYS A 167 -25.45 -40.02 -43.16
N SER A 168 -25.35 -39.07 -44.09
CA SER A 168 -26.47 -38.51 -44.80
C SER A 168 -27.27 -39.72 -45.22
N GLY A 169 -28.57 -39.70 -44.92
CA GLY A 169 -29.49 -40.80 -45.14
C GLY A 169 -29.68 -41.11 -46.63
N ASN A 170 -28.61 -41.35 -47.36
CA ASN A 170 -28.59 -42.13 -48.57
C ASN A 170 -28.80 -43.57 -48.13
N ASN A 171 -30.09 -43.92 -48.04
CA ASN A 171 -30.51 -45.23 -48.50
C ASN A 171 -29.73 -45.53 -49.77
N GLY A 172 -28.70 -46.39 -49.68
CA GLY A 172 -27.92 -46.90 -50.80
C GLY A 172 -28.75 -47.82 -51.70
N ARG A 173 -29.97 -47.41 -52.04
CA ARG A 173 -30.71 -47.92 -53.18
C ARG A 173 -30.29 -47.06 -54.35
N LYS A 174 -29.49 -47.65 -55.25
CA LYS A 174 -29.28 -47.10 -56.60
C LYS A 174 -30.65 -46.65 -57.11
N ALA A 175 -30.80 -45.36 -57.41
CA ALA A 175 -32.01 -44.87 -58.02
C ALA A 175 -32.17 -45.63 -59.34
N VAL A 176 -33.23 -46.41 -59.47
CA VAL A 176 -33.52 -47.18 -60.67
C VAL A 176 -33.75 -46.17 -61.80
N ASP A 177 -32.80 -46.10 -62.75
CA ASP A 177 -32.96 -45.28 -63.95
C ASP A 177 -33.90 -45.97 -64.95
N ILE A 178 -34.44 -45.24 -65.91
CA ILE A 178 -35.38 -45.77 -66.89
C ILE A 178 -34.82 -46.91 -67.72
N LYS A 179 -33.51 -46.89 -68.01
CA LYS A 179 -32.81 -47.99 -68.69
C LYS A 179 -32.85 -49.28 -67.87
N GLU A 180 -32.78 -49.17 -66.55
CA GLU A 180 -32.83 -50.30 -65.62
C GLU A 180 -34.28 -50.74 -65.37
N PHE A 181 -35.20 -49.79 -65.21
CA PHE A 181 -36.65 -50.06 -65.12
C PHE A 181 -37.18 -50.85 -66.32
N ASN A 182 -36.76 -50.50 -67.53
CA ASN A 182 -37.17 -51.22 -68.74
C ASN A 182 -36.59 -52.63 -68.81
N LYS A 183 -35.45 -52.89 -68.16
CA LYS A 183 -34.84 -54.23 -68.04
C LYS A 183 -35.44 -55.06 -66.90
N MET A 184 -36.03 -54.43 -65.89
CA MET A 184 -36.64 -55.12 -64.76
C MET A 184 -37.82 -56.00 -65.17
N GLY A 185 -37.89 -57.18 -64.57
CA GLY A 185 -38.99 -58.11 -64.74
C GLY A 185 -40.28 -57.66 -64.05
N TYR A 186 -41.39 -58.36 -64.29
CA TYR A 186 -42.70 -58.03 -63.73
C TYR A 186 -42.69 -57.95 -62.19
N HIS A 187 -42.04 -58.90 -61.52
CA HIS A 187 -41.95 -58.94 -60.06
C HIS A 187 -41.17 -57.75 -59.48
N GLU A 188 -40.05 -57.38 -60.08
CA GLU A 188 -39.22 -56.25 -59.64
C GLU A 188 -39.95 -54.91 -59.83
N ARG A 189 -40.69 -54.77 -60.95
CA ARG A 189 -41.56 -53.61 -61.18
C ARG A 189 -42.71 -53.53 -60.19
N LEU A 190 -43.30 -54.67 -59.79
CA LEU A 190 -44.35 -54.72 -58.78
C LEU A 190 -43.82 -54.30 -57.41
N GLU A 191 -42.62 -54.77 -57.04
CA GLU A 191 -41.96 -54.33 -55.81
C GLU A 191 -41.65 -52.83 -55.82
N LEU A 192 -41.20 -52.30 -56.96
CA LEU A 192 -40.96 -50.86 -57.13
C LEU A 192 -42.26 -50.06 -56.95
N LYS A 193 -43.38 -50.54 -57.52
CA LYS A 193 -44.69 -49.92 -57.35
C LYS A 193 -45.16 -49.95 -55.88
N GLN A 194 -44.91 -51.02 -55.14
CA GLN A 194 -45.32 -51.15 -53.74
C GLN A 194 -44.45 -50.32 -52.80
N LYS A 195 -43.13 -50.32 -53.00
CA LYS A 195 -42.16 -49.65 -52.11
C LYS A 195 -41.92 -48.18 -52.48
N GLN A 196 -42.03 -47.83 -53.76
CA GLN A 196 -41.75 -46.50 -54.31
C GLN A 196 -42.74 -46.13 -55.45
N PRO A 197 -44.03 -45.93 -55.12
CA PRO A 197 -45.10 -45.71 -56.12
C PRO A 197 -44.90 -44.46 -56.99
N THR A 198 -44.34 -43.39 -56.41
CA THR A 198 -44.06 -42.13 -57.11
C THR A 198 -42.94 -42.28 -58.14
N LEU A 199 -41.86 -42.96 -57.78
CA LEU A 199 -40.74 -43.25 -58.70
C LEU A 199 -41.21 -44.16 -59.84
N TYR A 200 -42.01 -45.19 -59.54
CA TYR A 200 -42.60 -46.07 -60.56
C TYR A 200 -43.42 -45.28 -61.61
N GLN A 201 -44.26 -44.34 -61.17
CA GLN A 201 -45.04 -43.49 -62.08
C GLN A 201 -44.18 -42.54 -62.91
N GLN A 202 -43.12 -41.97 -62.32
CA GLN A 202 -42.18 -41.12 -63.05
C GLN A 202 -41.47 -41.91 -64.16
N LEU A 203 -40.98 -43.12 -63.86
CA LEU A 203 -40.30 -43.98 -64.82
C LEU A 203 -41.23 -44.49 -65.92
N LEU A 204 -42.52 -44.66 -65.63
CA LEU A 204 -43.53 -45.04 -66.63
C LEU A 204 -43.82 -43.91 -67.63
N ASN A 205 -43.83 -42.66 -67.17
CA ASN A 205 -44.18 -41.48 -67.98
C ASN A 205 -43.00 -40.87 -68.73
N GLN A 206 -41.78 -41.32 -68.45
CA GLN A 206 -40.58 -40.80 -69.08
C GLN A 206 -40.32 -41.53 -70.42
N PRO A 207 -40.09 -40.80 -71.53
CA PRO A 207 -39.81 -41.43 -72.82
C PRO A 207 -38.43 -42.07 -72.81
N TYR A 208 -38.33 -43.33 -73.22
CA TYR A 208 -37.05 -44.00 -73.42
C TYR A 208 -36.36 -43.44 -74.66
N LYS A 209 -35.18 -42.84 -74.50
CA LYS A 209 -34.32 -42.40 -75.59
C LYS A 209 -33.14 -43.35 -75.71
N GLU A 210 -33.09 -44.13 -76.79
CA GLU A 210 -31.87 -44.83 -77.17
C GLU A 210 -30.93 -43.83 -77.84
N GLU A 211 -29.85 -43.49 -77.14
CA GLU A 211 -28.70 -42.85 -77.79
C GLU A 211 -28.07 -43.91 -78.71
N LYS A 212 -28.11 -43.64 -80.03
CA LYS A 212 -27.42 -44.42 -81.06
C LYS A 212 -25.95 -44.04 -81.12
#